data_AF-A0A521QNV4-F1
#
_entry.id   AF-A0A521QNV4-F1
#
_cell.length_a   1.000
_cell.length_b   1.000
_cell.length_c   1.000
_cell.angle_alpha   90.00
_cell.angle_beta   90.00
_cell.angle_gamma   90.00
#
_symmetry.space_group_name_H-M   'P 1'
#
loop_
_entity.id
_entity.type
_entity.pdbx_description
1 polymer ?
#
loop_
_entity_poly.entity_id
_entity_poly.type
_entity_poly.pdbx_seq_one_letter_code
_entity_poly.pdbx_strand_id
1 'polypeptide(L)'
;MTRLTKPVGQAVQNQPGDARYVQFLLNEWRALRGMEALAVDGIVGPLTNAAIRAFQQAETGLVDGQVDRDGPSIKKLEALHIATIVAHVNPIDPYSIHSGLPPVLGTLTPERMADHYLDELRKAQG
;
A
#
# COMPACT_ATOMS: atom_id res chain seq x y z
N MET A 1 -8.52 7.02 4.11
CA MET A 1 -7.99 8.33 3.68
C MET A 1 -6.49 8.20 3.58
N THR A 2 -5.88 8.60 2.46
CA THR A 2 -4.42 8.55 2.30
C THR A 2 -3.72 9.59 3.18
N ARG A 3 -2.44 9.36 3.50
CA ARG A 3 -1.55 10.36 4.11
C ARG A 3 -1.04 11.41 3.10
N LEU A 4 -1.14 11.13 1.79
CA LEU A 4 -0.63 12.01 0.75
C LEU A 4 -1.37 13.37 0.73
N THR A 5 -0.62 14.48 0.76
CA THR A 5 -1.20 15.84 0.76
C THR A 5 -1.18 16.51 -0.61
N LYS A 6 -0.18 16.18 -1.44
CA LYS A 6 -0.03 16.61 -2.83
C LYS A 6 0.42 15.43 -3.71
N PRO A 7 0.13 15.45 -5.02
CA PRO A 7 0.67 14.46 -5.95
C PRO A 7 2.20 14.39 -5.91
N VAL A 8 2.74 13.19 -6.12
CA VAL A 8 4.19 12.93 -6.17
C VAL A 8 4.53 12.31 -7.51
N GLY A 9 5.53 12.84 -8.21
CA GLY A 9 6.00 12.29 -9.47
C GLY A 9 6.57 13.35 -10.39
N GLN A 10 6.59 13.01 -11.67
CA GLN A 10 7.11 13.90 -12.70
C GLN A 10 6.14 15.06 -12.95
N ALA A 11 6.69 16.25 -13.29
CA ALA A 11 5.94 17.44 -13.69
C ALA A 11 4.99 18.04 -12.62
N VAL A 12 5.11 17.62 -11.35
CA VAL A 12 4.43 18.23 -10.21
C VAL A 12 5.43 18.77 -9.19
N GLN A 13 4.98 19.73 -8.38
CA GLN A 13 5.77 20.21 -7.26
C GLN A 13 5.73 19.17 -6.13
N ASN A 14 6.79 18.38 -6.05
CA ASN A 14 6.94 17.35 -5.03
C ASN A 14 7.18 17.97 -3.65
N GLN A 15 6.30 17.68 -2.69
CA GLN A 15 6.56 18.00 -1.30
C GLN A 15 7.50 16.94 -0.69
N PRO A 16 8.57 17.33 0.04
CA PRO A 16 9.50 16.35 0.58
C PRO A 16 8.87 15.31 1.51
N GLY A 17 7.83 15.68 2.27
CA GLY A 17 7.10 14.75 3.14
C GLY A 17 6.33 13.68 2.35
N ASP A 18 5.58 14.10 1.34
CA ASP A 18 4.84 13.20 0.45
C ASP A 18 5.78 12.32 -0.37
N ALA A 19 6.91 12.89 -0.84
CA ALA A 19 7.92 12.14 -1.56
C ALA A 19 8.56 11.03 -0.72
N ARG A 20 8.90 11.29 0.55
CA ARG A 20 9.39 10.25 1.47
C ARG A 20 8.36 9.16 1.69
N TYR A 21 7.09 9.54 1.81
CA TYR A 21 6.02 8.58 1.99
C TYR A 21 5.91 7.63 0.78
N VAL A 22 5.92 8.18 -0.43
CA VAL A 22 5.91 7.36 -1.66
C VAL A 22 7.18 6.52 -1.82
N GLN A 23 8.37 7.08 -1.54
CA GLN A 23 9.64 6.34 -1.58
C GLN A 23 9.64 5.14 -0.61
N PHE A 24 9.12 5.34 0.60
CA PHE A 24 8.98 4.27 1.59
C PHE A 24 8.08 3.13 1.08
N LEU A 25 6.87 3.45 0.60
CA LEU A 25 5.94 2.44 0.09
C LEU A 25 6.46 1.73 -1.16
N LEU A 26 7.14 2.46 -2.05
CA LEU A 26 7.82 1.86 -3.21
C LEU A 26 8.92 0.90 -2.76
N ASN A 27 9.67 1.21 -1.71
CA ASN A 27 10.70 0.31 -1.20
C ASN A 27 10.14 -0.99 -0.64
N GLU A 28 8.97 -0.97 0.01
CA GLU A 28 8.31 -2.22 0.44
C GLU A 28 7.90 -3.08 -0.77
N TRP A 29 7.27 -2.48 -1.78
CA TRP A 29 6.90 -3.18 -3.01
C TRP A 29 8.12 -3.74 -3.76
N ARG A 30 9.23 -2.98 -3.78
CA ARG A 30 10.53 -3.35 -4.38
C ARG A 30 11.20 -4.50 -3.63
N ALA A 31 11.18 -4.48 -2.30
CA ALA A 31 11.79 -5.50 -1.46
C ALA A 31 11.18 -6.89 -1.71
N LEU A 32 9.85 -6.97 -1.84
CA LEU A 32 9.13 -8.20 -2.20
C LEU A 32 9.51 -8.77 -3.58
N ARG A 33 10.19 -7.98 -4.42
CA ARG A 33 10.64 -8.34 -5.76
C ARG A 33 12.17 -8.43 -5.88
N GLY A 34 12.89 -8.36 -4.76
CA GLY A 34 14.37 -8.42 -4.75
C GLY A 34 15.04 -7.24 -5.46
N MET A 35 14.35 -6.10 -5.58
CA MET A 35 14.91 -4.89 -6.21
C MET A 35 15.63 -4.03 -5.17
N GLU A 36 16.68 -3.31 -5.59
CA GLU A 36 17.43 -2.40 -4.73
C GLU A 36 16.56 -1.29 -4.15
N ALA A 37 16.79 -0.89 -2.91
CA ALA A 37 16.04 0.20 -2.28
C ALA A 37 16.41 1.57 -2.88
N LEU A 38 15.40 2.44 -3.00
CA LEU A 38 15.56 3.86 -3.25
C LEU A 38 16.01 4.57 -1.97
N ALA A 39 16.68 5.71 -2.12
CA ALA A 39 16.83 6.66 -1.02
C ALA A 39 15.46 7.21 -0.59
N VAL A 40 15.23 7.32 0.72
CA VAL A 40 14.02 7.94 1.32
C VAL A 40 14.36 9.36 1.78
N ASP A 41 14.82 10.18 0.85
CA ASP A 41 15.34 11.54 1.10
C ASP A 41 14.28 12.64 0.89
N GLY A 42 13.17 12.32 0.23
CA GLY A 42 12.14 13.27 -0.19
C GLY A 42 12.43 13.93 -1.53
N ILE A 43 13.42 13.44 -2.29
CA ILE A 43 13.80 13.95 -3.61
C ILE A 43 13.29 13.00 -4.69
N VAL A 44 12.44 13.54 -5.58
CA VAL A 44 11.89 12.79 -6.71
C VAL A 44 12.83 12.92 -7.91
N GLY A 45 13.94 12.17 -7.85
CA GLY A 45 14.91 12.05 -8.94
C GLY A 45 14.56 10.97 -9.97
N PRO A 46 15.44 10.72 -10.95
CA PRO A 46 15.22 9.72 -12.01
C PRO A 46 14.88 8.32 -11.48
N LEU A 47 15.53 7.88 -10.39
CA LEU A 47 15.27 6.58 -9.77
C LEU A 47 13.85 6.48 -9.19
N THR A 48 13.41 7.51 -8.46
CA THR A 48 12.04 7.56 -7.92
C THR A 48 11.01 7.59 -9.05
N ASN A 49 11.25 8.38 -10.10
CA ASN A 49 10.34 8.45 -11.27
C ASN A 49 10.25 7.11 -12.00
N ALA A 50 11.38 6.42 -12.20
CA ALA A 50 11.40 5.09 -12.82
C ALA A 50 10.64 4.07 -11.95
N ALA A 51 10.81 4.12 -10.62
CA ALA A 51 10.11 3.24 -9.70
C ALA A 51 8.59 3.48 -9.68
N ILE A 52 8.13 4.74 -9.72
CA ILE A 52 6.70 5.07 -9.85
C ILE A 52 6.11 4.43 -11.11
N ARG A 53 6.78 4.60 -12.27
CA ARG A 53 6.30 4.03 -13.54
C ARG A 53 6.31 2.50 -13.54
N ALA A 54 7.36 1.89 -12.99
CA ALA A 54 7.45 0.43 -12.88
C ALA A 54 6.34 -0.14 -11.98
N PHE A 55 6.07 0.52 -10.85
CA PHE A 55 4.97 0.15 -9.96
C PHE A 55 3.63 0.25 -10.68
N GLN A 56 3.36 1.37 -11.34
CA GLN A 56 2.12 1.57 -12.10
C GLN A 56 1.92 0.52 -13.18
N GLN A 57 2.98 0.20 -13.94
CA GLN A 57 2.92 -0.82 -14.97
C GLN A 57 2.58 -2.20 -14.40
N ALA A 58 3.12 -2.54 -13.23
CA ALA A 58 2.91 -3.84 -12.61
C ALA A 58 1.56 -3.95 -11.88
N GLU A 59 1.09 -2.87 -11.26
CA GLU A 59 0.03 -2.95 -10.24
C GLU A 59 -1.26 -2.21 -10.59
N THR A 60 -1.23 -1.21 -11.48
CA THR A 60 -2.40 -0.34 -11.76
C THR A 60 -2.86 -0.37 -13.21
N GLY A 61 -1.96 -0.65 -14.16
CA GLY A 61 -2.25 -0.58 -15.59
C GLY A 61 -2.38 0.86 -16.15
N LEU A 62 -2.23 1.90 -15.31
CA LEU A 62 -2.25 3.31 -15.69
C LEU A 62 -0.89 3.94 -15.38
N VAL A 63 -0.07 4.18 -16.41
CA VAL A 63 1.32 4.63 -16.30
C VAL A 63 1.47 6.11 -16.65
N ASP A 64 1.00 6.99 -15.76
CA ASP A 64 1.09 8.45 -15.90
C ASP A 64 2.36 9.04 -15.25
N GLY A 65 3.10 8.25 -14.45
CA GLY A 65 4.28 8.70 -13.72
C GLY A 65 3.98 9.60 -12.51
N GLN A 66 2.74 9.65 -12.05
CA GLN A 66 2.30 10.41 -10.87
C GLN A 66 1.53 9.54 -9.87
N VAL A 67 1.74 9.82 -8.60
CA VAL A 67 1.02 9.23 -7.48
C VAL A 67 0.06 10.30 -6.96
N ASP A 68 -1.16 10.28 -7.45
CA ASP A 68 -2.22 11.19 -7.02
C ASP A 68 -2.86 10.75 -5.70
N ARG A 69 -3.31 11.73 -4.90
CA ARG A 69 -3.87 11.55 -3.56
C ARG A 69 -5.00 10.53 -3.48
N ASP A 70 -5.90 10.51 -4.46
CA ASP A 70 -7.02 9.57 -4.48
C ASP A 70 -6.94 8.60 -5.66
N GLY A 71 -5.76 8.57 -6.31
CA GLY A 71 -5.48 7.78 -7.49
C GLY A 71 -5.27 6.30 -7.20
N PRO A 72 -5.26 5.46 -8.25
CA PRO A 72 -5.05 4.01 -8.11
C PRO A 72 -3.69 3.67 -7.51
N SER A 73 -2.66 4.47 -7.82
CA SER A 73 -1.28 4.22 -7.38
C SER A 73 -1.14 4.24 -5.85
N ILE A 74 -1.61 5.30 -5.18
CA ILE A 74 -1.47 5.42 -3.74
C ILE A 74 -2.36 4.41 -2.99
N LYS A 75 -3.58 4.17 -3.48
CA LYS A 75 -4.49 3.17 -2.91
C LYS A 75 -3.86 1.78 -2.91
N LYS A 76 -3.22 1.41 -4.03
CA LYS A 76 -2.57 0.11 -4.16
C LYS A 76 -1.29 0.01 -3.33
N LEU A 77 -0.47 1.06 -3.29
CA LEU A 77 0.72 1.12 -2.43
C LEU A 77 0.34 0.94 -0.94
N GLU A 78 -0.67 1.68 -0.46
CA GLU A 78 -1.15 1.58 0.92
C GLU A 78 -1.76 0.21 1.23
N ALA A 79 -2.53 -0.37 0.31
CA ALA A 79 -3.09 -1.71 0.48
C ALA A 79 -2.01 -2.78 0.62
N LEU A 80 -0.94 -2.71 -0.20
CA LEU A 80 0.19 -3.64 -0.12
C LEU A 80 1.00 -3.47 1.17
N HIS A 81 1.17 -2.24 1.65
CA HIS A 81 1.80 -1.96 2.94
C HIS A 81 1.00 -2.58 4.10
N ILE A 82 -0.33 -2.38 4.13
CA ILE A 82 -1.20 -2.97 5.15
C ILE A 82 -1.14 -4.50 5.09
N ALA A 83 -1.21 -5.10 3.89
CA ALA A 83 -1.10 -6.54 3.74
C ALA A 83 0.23 -7.09 4.28
N THR A 84 1.32 -6.35 4.10
CA THR A 84 2.64 -6.69 4.64
C THR A 84 2.63 -6.63 6.17
N ILE A 85 2.06 -5.57 6.78
CA ILE A 85 1.90 -5.49 8.23
C ILE A 85 1.08 -6.66 8.76
N VAL A 86 -0.08 -6.93 8.18
CA VAL A 86 -0.98 -8.02 8.60
C VAL A 86 -0.28 -9.39 8.51
N ALA A 87 0.56 -9.61 7.51
CA ALA A 87 1.33 -10.85 7.39
C ALA A 87 2.46 -10.99 8.45
N HIS A 88 3.06 -9.87 8.88
CA HIS A 88 4.17 -9.87 9.87
C HIS A 88 3.69 -9.78 11.32
N VAL A 89 2.51 -9.22 11.55
CA VAL A 89 1.78 -9.35 12.81
C VAL A 89 1.23 -10.78 12.81
N ASN A 90 2.08 -11.74 13.20
CA ASN A 90 1.74 -13.14 13.45
C ASN A 90 0.30 -13.20 13.99
N PRO A 91 -0.63 -13.93 13.36
CA PRO A 91 -2.02 -13.74 13.70
C PRO A 91 -2.18 -14.14 15.16
N ILE A 92 -2.62 -13.19 15.97
CA ILE A 92 -3.38 -13.52 17.15
C ILE A 92 -4.63 -14.21 16.59
N ASP A 93 -4.48 -15.51 16.35
CA ASP A 93 -5.50 -16.50 16.05
C ASP A 93 -6.57 -16.06 15.04
N PRO A 94 -6.41 -16.33 13.72
CA PRO A 94 -7.43 -15.96 12.75
C PRO A 94 -8.74 -16.73 12.96
N TYR A 95 -8.74 -17.88 13.67
CA TYR A 95 -9.93 -18.64 14.06
C TYR A 95 -9.63 -19.65 15.21
N SER A 96 -10.20 -19.42 16.40
CA SER A 96 -10.51 -20.40 17.49
C SER A 96 -9.52 -20.47 18.68
N ILE A 97 -9.75 -19.76 19.79
CA ILE A 97 -10.40 -20.38 20.98
C ILE A 97 -11.15 -19.45 21.97
N HIS A 98 -11.17 -18.12 21.83
CA HIS A 98 -11.80 -17.24 22.85
C HIS A 98 -13.09 -16.51 22.46
N SER A 99 -13.56 -16.58 21.20
CA SER A 99 -14.59 -15.64 20.71
C SER A 99 -15.87 -16.24 20.11
N GLY A 100 -15.99 -17.58 20.00
CA GLY A 100 -17.28 -18.22 19.66
C GLY A 100 -17.87 -17.93 18.27
N LEU A 101 -17.10 -17.43 17.30
CA LEU A 101 -17.57 -17.18 15.93
C LEU A 101 -17.29 -18.39 15.01
N PRO A 102 -18.22 -18.73 14.09
CA PRO A 102 -18.06 -19.88 13.20
C PRO A 102 -16.97 -19.64 12.15
N PRO A 103 -16.27 -20.70 11.70
CA PRO A 103 -15.23 -20.60 10.68
C PRO A 103 -15.79 -20.22 9.31
N VAL A 104 -15.10 -19.31 8.61
CA VAL A 104 -15.45 -18.96 7.23
C VAL A 104 -14.90 -20.04 6.29
N LEU A 105 -15.78 -20.69 5.52
CA LEU A 105 -15.41 -21.67 4.49
C LEU A 105 -15.06 -20.95 3.17
N GLY A 106 -13.78 -20.92 2.78
CA GLY A 106 -13.32 -20.51 1.45
C GLY A 106 -11.91 -19.90 1.38
N THR A 107 -11.32 -19.85 0.18
CA THR A 107 -10.01 -19.20 -0.05
C THR A 107 -10.17 -17.69 -0.03
N LEU A 108 -9.69 -17.04 1.02
CA LEU A 108 -9.64 -15.59 1.12
C LEU A 108 -8.36 -15.11 0.42
N THR A 109 -8.50 -14.34 -0.64
CA THR A 109 -7.36 -13.59 -1.20
C THR A 109 -7.03 -12.41 -0.26
N PRO A 110 -5.80 -11.88 -0.27
CA PRO A 110 -5.43 -10.74 0.56
C PRO A 110 -6.36 -9.53 0.41
N GLU A 111 -6.90 -9.30 -0.80
CA GLU A 111 -7.87 -8.24 -1.07
C GLU A 111 -9.19 -8.48 -0.32
N ARG A 112 -9.71 -9.72 -0.34
CA ARG A 112 -10.94 -10.10 0.38
C ARG A 112 -10.76 -10.02 1.90
N MET A 113 -9.55 -10.31 2.39
CA MET A 113 -9.23 -10.13 3.81
C MET A 113 -9.23 -8.65 4.21
N ALA A 114 -8.68 -7.78 3.36
CA ALA A 114 -8.67 -6.34 3.60
C ALA A 114 -10.09 -5.76 3.61
N ASP A 115 -10.93 -6.14 2.63
CA ASP A 115 -12.32 -5.70 2.58
C ASP A 115 -13.12 -6.17 3.81
N HIS A 116 -12.98 -7.44 4.19
CA HIS A 116 -13.62 -7.99 5.38
C HIS A 116 -13.19 -7.25 6.66
N TYR A 117 -11.90 -6.98 6.82
CA TYR A 117 -11.37 -6.28 7.98
C TYR A 117 -11.92 -4.85 8.10
N LEU A 118 -12.01 -4.13 6.97
CA LEU A 118 -12.55 -2.77 6.92
C LEU A 118 -14.04 -2.72 7.26
N ASP A 119 -14.81 -3.73 6.85
CA ASP A 119 -16.23 -3.82 7.18
C ASP A 119 -16.49 -4.13 8.66
N GLU A 120 -15.70 -5.03 9.26
CA GLU A 120 -15.83 -5.35 10.68
C GLU A 120 -15.45 -4.15 11.59
N LEU A 121 -14.42 -3.39 11.23
CA LEU A 121 -14.07 -2.16 11.94
C LEU A 121 -15.20 -1.11 11.90
N ARG A 122 -15.96 -1.05 10.79
CA ARG A 122 -17.10 -0.13 10.66
C ARG A 122 -18.26 -0.52 11.57
N LYS A 123 -18.51 -1.82 11.76
CA LYS A 123 -19.55 -2.34 12.66
C LYS A 123 -19.19 -2.15 14.14
N ALA A 124 -17.91 -2.23 14.49
CA ALA A 124 -17.46 -2.08 15.88
C ALA A 124 -17.47 -0.63 16.40
N GLN A 125 -17.65 0.36 15.51
CA GLN A 125 -17.67 1.79 15.85
C GLN A 125 -19.04 2.47 15.67
N GLY A 126 -20.09 1.69 15.36
CA GLY A 126 -21.48 2.12 15.38
C GLY A 126 -22.24 1.45 16.50
#